data_AF-A0A259SKH3-F1
#
_entry.id   AF-A0A259SKH3-F1
#
_cell.length_a   1.000
_cell.length_b   1.000
_cell.length_c   1.000
_cell.angle_alpha   90.00
_cell.angle_beta   90.00
_cell.angle_gamma   90.00
#
_symmetry.space_group_name_H-M   'P 1'
#
loop_
_entity.id
_entity.type
_entity.pdbx_description
1 polymer ?
#
loop_
_entity_poly.entity_id
_entity_poly.type
_entity_poly.pdbx_seq_one_letter_code
_entity_poly.pdbx_strand_id
1 'polypeptide(L)'
;MDVQPGWYDAGVPGRERWWDGSAWTEYERDAPQLAPPTAPASVAPPAWGGSAARVMPAATLPAPGWYELTGGLLRWWEGRYWTGFRIKDGRFGTDGVAVEQPVMAWVLGGLFLALGALQLLLSLPTGSYVGTGLPLMALGVLWFVIAARTAAVRAVPAPLSSPVHPDLVRPLPGEQEGPGAGWYPVTRAATRWWTGARWSHYVWTRSGIRPVFHAHRAIVILRVVVWVMFGLALLGIAGGIVLMAMAPGDPTLTFVGAVALIIGLVFALAWVLMLISAQTQTRLLRLPADPPTPQA
;
A
#
# COMPACT_ATOMS: atom_id res chain seq x y z
N MET A 1 -49.07 -21.10 6.13
CA MET A 1 -47.74 -21.14 5.51
C MET A 1 -47.56 -22.58 5.06
N ASP A 2 -47.74 -22.85 3.77
CA ASP A 2 -47.69 -24.21 3.26
C ASP A 2 -46.24 -24.57 2.97
N VAL A 3 -45.75 -25.58 3.69
CA VAL A 3 -44.39 -26.10 3.52
C VAL A 3 -44.37 -26.98 2.29
N GLN A 4 -43.49 -26.68 1.33
CA GLN A 4 -43.41 -27.45 0.08
C GLN A 4 -42.97 -28.90 0.36
N PRO A 5 -43.45 -29.88 -0.42
CA PRO A 5 -42.98 -31.26 -0.32
C PRO A 5 -41.45 -31.34 -0.45
N GLY A 6 -40.78 -32.05 0.45
CA GLY A 6 -39.32 -32.01 0.56
C GLY A 6 -38.75 -32.84 1.70
N TRP A 7 -37.42 -32.98 1.70
CA TRP A 7 -36.67 -33.57 2.80
C TRP A 7 -36.32 -32.51 3.84
N TYR A 8 -36.59 -32.79 5.10
CA TYR A 8 -36.36 -31.87 6.22
C TYR A 8 -35.74 -32.61 7.40
N ASP A 9 -35.19 -31.87 8.37
CA ASP A 9 -34.57 -32.43 9.57
C ASP A 9 -35.54 -33.34 10.34
N ALA A 10 -35.13 -34.58 10.61
CA ALA A 10 -35.91 -35.59 11.33
C ALA A 10 -35.83 -35.44 12.87
N GLY A 11 -35.11 -34.44 13.39
CA GLY A 11 -34.85 -34.28 14.82
C GLY A 11 -33.77 -35.22 15.36
N VAL A 12 -33.16 -36.02 14.48
CA VAL A 12 -32.02 -36.91 14.76
C VAL A 12 -30.84 -36.42 13.92
N PRO A 13 -29.67 -36.08 14.52
CA PRO A 13 -28.53 -35.56 13.79
C PRO A 13 -28.12 -36.47 12.63
N GLY A 14 -28.08 -35.90 11.43
CA GLY A 14 -27.70 -36.61 10.21
C GLY A 14 -28.83 -37.37 9.52
N ARG A 15 -30.09 -37.19 9.93
CA ARG A 15 -31.25 -37.78 9.26
C ARG A 15 -32.23 -36.73 8.73
N GLU A 16 -32.74 -37.01 7.54
CA GLU A 16 -33.84 -36.25 6.95
C GLU A 16 -35.09 -37.13 6.83
N ARG A 17 -36.26 -36.53 7.03
CA ARG A 17 -37.57 -37.15 6.86
C ARG A 17 -38.33 -36.43 5.75
N TRP A 18 -39.07 -37.19 4.95
CA TRP A 18 -39.81 -36.64 3.81
C TRP A 18 -41.19 -36.10 4.24
N TRP A 19 -41.48 -34.85 3.87
CA TRP A 19 -42.79 -34.20 3.91
C TRP A 19 -43.43 -34.26 2.54
N ASP A 20 -44.66 -34.79 2.44
CA ASP A 20 -45.34 -34.95 1.15
C ASP A 20 -46.21 -33.74 0.73
N GLY A 21 -46.22 -32.68 1.53
CA GLY A 21 -47.09 -31.51 1.34
C GLY A 21 -48.33 -31.50 2.25
N SER A 22 -48.64 -32.63 2.89
CA SER A 22 -49.81 -32.80 3.77
C SER A 22 -49.47 -33.45 5.11
N ALA A 23 -48.52 -34.39 5.14
CA ALA A 23 -48.07 -35.08 6.34
C ALA A 23 -46.58 -35.51 6.24
N TRP A 24 -46.00 -35.81 7.40
CA TRP A 24 -44.68 -36.45 7.49
C TRP A 24 -44.80 -37.93 7.16
N THR A 25 -44.08 -38.38 6.13
CA THR A 25 -44.07 -39.78 5.72
C THR A 25 -43.09 -40.61 6.57
N GLU A 26 -43.13 -41.94 6.51
CA GLU A 26 -42.15 -42.80 7.21
C GLU A 26 -40.79 -42.89 6.49
N TYR A 27 -40.64 -42.23 5.34
CA TYR A 27 -39.40 -42.25 4.60
C TYR A 27 -38.35 -41.36 5.28
N GLU A 28 -37.31 -42.02 5.79
CA GLU A 28 -36.09 -41.40 6.30
C GLU A 28 -34.91 -41.71 5.37
N ARG A 29 -33.97 -40.78 5.30
CA ARG A 29 -32.68 -41.01 4.66
C ARG A 29 -31.57 -40.39 5.49
N ASP A 30 -30.36 -40.92 5.33
CA ASP A 30 -29.17 -40.23 5.81
C ASP A 30 -29.02 -38.92 5.04
N ALA A 31 -28.88 -37.83 5.78
CA ALA A 31 -28.59 -36.53 5.19
C ALA A 31 -27.28 -36.65 4.41
N PRO A 32 -27.19 -36.11 3.18
CA PRO A 32 -25.93 -36.08 2.46
C PRO A 32 -24.85 -35.54 3.39
N GLN A 33 -23.81 -36.35 3.65
CA GLN A 33 -22.69 -35.92 4.46
C GLN A 33 -22.02 -34.79 3.69
N LEU A 34 -22.44 -33.56 4.01
CA LEU A 34 -21.80 -32.35 3.53
C LEU A 34 -20.33 -32.53 3.89
N ALA A 35 -19.48 -32.64 2.86
CA ALA A 35 -18.06 -32.40 3.01
C ALA A 35 -17.92 -31.13 3.87
N PRO A 36 -16.94 -31.10 4.81
CA PRO A 36 -16.79 -29.99 5.75
C PRO A 36 -16.98 -28.68 5.00
N PRO A 37 -17.84 -27.78 5.51
CA PRO A 37 -18.39 -26.69 4.74
C PRO A 37 -17.25 -26.03 3.99
N THR A 38 -17.28 -26.18 2.67
CA THR A 38 -16.49 -25.31 1.82
C THR A 38 -17.04 -23.95 2.16
N ALA A 39 -16.26 -23.16 2.91
CA ALA A 39 -16.62 -21.79 3.25
C ALA A 39 -17.21 -21.15 1.99
N PRO A 40 -18.31 -20.37 2.10
CA PRO A 40 -18.89 -19.73 0.92
C PRO A 40 -17.74 -19.08 0.18
N ALA A 41 -17.60 -19.46 -1.10
CA ALA A 41 -16.48 -19.08 -1.94
C ALA A 41 -16.28 -17.57 -1.79
N SER A 42 -15.35 -17.21 -0.92
CA SER A 42 -14.84 -15.86 -0.83
C SER A 42 -14.23 -15.70 -2.19
N VAL A 43 -14.88 -14.95 -3.08
CA VAL A 43 -14.49 -14.79 -4.48
C VAL A 43 -12.98 -14.72 -4.50
N ALA A 44 -12.39 -15.84 -4.91
CA ALA A 44 -10.96 -15.96 -4.87
C ALA A 44 -10.46 -14.87 -5.82
N PRO A 45 -9.31 -14.28 -5.50
CA PRO A 45 -8.74 -13.24 -6.34
C PRO A 45 -8.59 -13.82 -7.74
N PRO A 46 -8.80 -13.06 -8.82
CA PRO A 46 -8.64 -13.60 -10.16
C PRO A 46 -7.27 -14.28 -10.28
N ALA A 47 -7.30 -15.61 -10.41
CA ALA A 47 -6.12 -16.45 -10.50
C ALA A 47 -5.53 -16.28 -11.91
N TRP A 48 -4.58 -15.37 -12.03
CA TRP A 48 -3.74 -15.29 -13.23
C TRP A 48 -2.65 -16.36 -13.13
N GLY A 49 -2.86 -17.50 -13.79
CA GLY A 49 -1.84 -18.52 -14.02
C GLY A 49 -2.20 -19.89 -13.43
N GLY A 50 -2.59 -20.81 -14.32
CA GLY A 50 -2.75 -22.22 -13.98
C GLY A 50 -1.41 -22.92 -13.77
N SER A 51 -1.38 -23.83 -12.81
CA SER A 51 -0.56 -25.05 -12.77
C SER A 51 -0.99 -25.87 -11.56
N ALA A 52 -1.45 -27.11 -11.80
CA ALA A 52 -1.82 -28.05 -10.75
C ALA A 52 -0.60 -28.40 -9.89
N ALA A 53 -0.60 -27.96 -8.63
CA ALA A 53 0.49 -28.19 -7.69
C ALA A 53 0.31 -29.53 -6.95
N ARG A 54 1.35 -30.35 -7.05
CA ARG A 54 1.61 -31.59 -6.32
C ARG A 54 1.52 -31.32 -4.80
N VAL A 55 0.74 -32.12 -4.07
CA VAL A 55 0.57 -32.00 -2.61
C VAL A 55 1.87 -32.41 -1.89
N MET A 56 2.73 -31.43 -1.62
CA MET A 56 3.68 -31.51 -0.51
C MET A 56 2.98 -31.04 0.77
N PRO A 57 3.35 -31.54 1.96
CA PRO A 57 2.90 -30.95 3.21
C PRO A 57 3.53 -29.55 3.31
N ALA A 58 2.76 -28.55 2.88
CA ALA A 58 3.18 -27.17 2.85
C ALA A 58 3.41 -26.70 4.30
N ALA A 59 4.67 -26.40 4.65
CA ALA A 59 4.94 -25.41 5.68
C ALA A 59 4.11 -24.18 5.31
N THR A 60 3.01 -23.96 6.03
CA THR A 60 2.00 -22.99 5.64
C THR A 60 2.62 -21.63 5.85
N LEU A 61 3.03 -20.98 4.75
CA LEU A 61 3.58 -19.63 4.82
C LEU A 61 2.56 -18.76 5.57
N PRO A 62 3.00 -17.89 6.50
CA PRO A 62 2.07 -17.10 7.29
C PRO A 62 1.20 -16.23 6.38
N ALA A 63 -0.11 -16.29 6.58
CA ALA A 63 -1.06 -15.52 5.79
C ALA A 63 -0.84 -14.00 5.98
N PRO A 64 -1.15 -13.15 4.99
CA PRO A 64 -1.10 -11.71 5.19
C PRO A 64 -1.99 -11.28 6.36
N GLY A 65 -1.49 -10.42 7.25
CA GLY A 65 -2.20 -10.09 8.49
C GLY A 65 -1.44 -9.20 9.45
N TRP A 66 -2.09 -8.83 10.54
CA TRP A 66 -1.44 -8.20 11.69
C TRP A 66 -0.87 -9.27 12.59
N TYR A 67 0.38 -9.10 12.99
CA TYR A 67 1.05 -10.03 13.89
C TYR A 67 1.73 -9.24 14.99
N GLU A 68 1.79 -9.85 16.17
CA GLU A 68 2.47 -9.28 17.32
C GLU A 68 3.98 -9.52 17.22
N LEU A 69 4.73 -8.42 17.38
CA LEU A 69 6.15 -8.42 17.70
C LEU A 69 6.33 -8.13 19.18
N THR A 70 7.58 -8.03 19.62
CA THR A 70 7.93 -7.75 21.01
C THR A 70 7.33 -6.42 21.52
N GLY A 71 6.82 -6.46 22.76
CA GLY A 71 6.36 -5.27 23.48
C GLY A 71 5.03 -4.69 22.99
N GLY A 72 4.08 -5.53 22.56
CA GLY A 72 2.74 -5.10 22.12
C GLY A 72 2.74 -4.34 20.79
N LEU A 73 3.83 -4.42 20.03
CA LEU A 73 3.94 -3.81 18.70
C LEU A 73 3.30 -4.76 17.68
N LEU A 74 2.15 -4.38 17.12
CA LEU A 74 1.61 -5.11 15.98
C LEU A 74 2.20 -4.56 14.68
N ARG A 75 2.49 -5.42 13.73
CA ARG A 75 2.97 -5.05 12.40
C ARG A 75 2.27 -5.85 11.32
N TRP A 76 2.10 -5.24 10.16
CA TRP A 76 1.50 -5.90 9.02
C TRP A 76 2.54 -6.74 8.26
N TRP A 77 2.26 -8.03 8.14
CA TRP A 77 2.97 -8.99 7.31
C TRP A 77 2.26 -9.11 5.96
N GLU A 78 2.98 -8.90 4.86
CA GLU A 78 2.40 -8.93 3.50
C GLU A 78 2.37 -10.35 2.89
N GLY A 79 2.85 -11.37 3.62
CA GLY A 79 3.01 -12.75 3.12
C GLY A 79 4.45 -13.12 2.81
N ARG A 80 5.30 -12.13 2.53
CA ARG A 80 6.73 -12.32 2.20
C ARG A 80 7.69 -11.51 3.06
N TYR A 81 7.28 -10.31 3.46
CA TYR A 81 8.11 -9.42 4.27
C TYR A 81 7.23 -8.56 5.18
N TRP A 82 7.85 -8.04 6.23
CA TRP A 82 7.24 -7.04 7.10
C TRP A 82 7.17 -5.68 6.43
N THR A 83 6.03 -5.04 6.55
CA THR A 83 5.84 -3.66 6.05
C THR A 83 6.16 -2.64 7.14
N GLY A 84 6.21 -1.36 6.75
CA GLY A 84 6.34 -0.24 7.70
C GLY A 84 5.06 0.05 8.50
N PHE A 85 3.93 -0.64 8.25
CA PHE A 85 2.68 -0.40 8.96
C PHE A 85 2.68 -1.04 10.33
N ARG A 86 2.42 -0.24 11.36
CA ARG A 86 2.46 -0.69 12.76
C ARG A 86 1.30 -0.14 13.59
N ILE A 87 0.95 -0.89 14.63
CA ILE A 87 0.08 -0.45 15.71
C ILE A 87 0.90 -0.54 16.97
N LYS A 88 1.01 0.58 17.69
CA LYS A 88 1.66 0.61 18.99
C LYS A 88 0.81 1.46 19.92
N ASP A 89 0.54 0.97 21.12
CA ASP A 89 -0.25 1.68 22.13
C ASP A 89 -1.63 2.12 21.59
N GLY A 90 -2.28 1.24 20.81
CA GLY A 90 -3.58 1.50 20.19
C GLY A 90 -3.56 2.58 19.08
N ARG A 91 -2.38 2.99 18.60
CA ARG A 91 -2.25 4.01 17.55
C ARG A 91 -1.65 3.44 16.28
N PHE A 92 -2.29 3.74 15.16
CA PHE A 92 -1.75 3.46 13.84
C PHE A 92 -0.58 4.36 13.50
N GLY A 93 0.45 3.76 12.93
CA GLY A 93 1.58 4.48 12.38
C GLY A 93 2.20 3.78 11.19
N THR A 94 3.00 4.55 10.47
CA THR A 94 4.02 4.04 9.57
C THR A 94 5.38 4.29 10.20
N ASP A 95 6.34 3.41 9.92
CA ASP A 95 7.75 3.74 10.15
C ASP A 95 8.08 4.95 9.26
N GLY A 96 8.43 6.09 9.88
CA GLY A 96 8.52 7.39 9.20
C GLY A 96 9.55 7.47 8.07
N VAL A 97 10.41 6.47 7.94
CA VAL A 97 11.48 6.35 6.94
C VAL A 97 11.47 5.01 6.22
N ALA A 98 10.43 4.18 6.36
CA ALA A 98 10.35 2.93 5.63
C ALA A 98 9.84 3.16 4.20
N VAL A 99 10.56 2.63 3.21
CA VAL A 99 10.13 2.62 1.81
C VAL A 99 9.69 1.22 1.38
N GLU A 100 8.86 1.11 0.35
CA GLU A 100 8.44 -0.19 -0.18
C GLU A 100 9.58 -0.97 -0.87
N GLN A 101 10.68 -0.33 -1.25
CA GLN A 101 11.80 -1.01 -1.89
C GLN A 101 13.13 -0.43 -1.39
N PRO A 102 13.90 -1.16 -0.55
CA PRO A 102 15.16 -0.67 -0.01
C PRO A 102 16.21 -0.46 -1.12
N VAL A 103 16.16 -1.27 -2.19
CA VAL A 103 17.11 -1.19 -3.31
C VAL A 103 17.11 0.20 -3.95
N MET A 104 15.93 0.78 -4.19
CA MET A 104 15.84 2.13 -4.77
C MET A 104 16.48 3.18 -3.84
N ALA A 105 16.28 3.05 -2.53
CA ALA A 105 16.91 3.94 -1.56
C ALA A 105 18.44 3.78 -1.51
N TRP A 106 18.97 2.56 -1.63
CA TRP A 106 20.42 2.34 -1.77
C TRP A 106 20.99 3.00 -3.03
N VAL A 107 20.32 2.83 -4.18
CA VAL A 107 20.74 3.42 -5.46
C VAL A 107 20.72 4.95 -5.39
N LEU A 108 19.64 5.54 -4.89
CA LEU A 108 19.54 7.00 -4.75
C LEU A 108 20.57 7.53 -3.76
N GLY A 109 20.79 6.84 -2.65
CA GLY A 109 21.84 7.20 -1.68
C GLY A 109 23.22 7.23 -2.31
N GLY A 110 23.58 6.19 -3.06
CA GLY A 110 24.85 6.10 -3.78
C GLY A 110 25.00 7.19 -4.83
N LEU A 111 23.95 7.44 -5.62
CA LEU A 111 23.95 8.48 -6.65
C LEU A 111 24.17 9.88 -6.05
N PHE A 112 23.39 10.25 -5.02
CA PHE A 112 23.51 11.56 -4.39
C PHE A 112 24.86 11.75 -3.69
N LEU A 113 25.38 10.70 -3.04
CA LEU A 113 26.69 10.76 -2.41
C LEU A 113 27.81 10.94 -3.44
N ALA A 114 27.76 10.19 -4.54
CA ALA A 114 28.74 10.29 -5.63
C ALA A 114 28.70 11.66 -6.32
N LEU A 115 27.50 12.18 -6.62
CA LEU A 115 27.34 13.52 -7.18
C LEU A 115 27.84 14.61 -6.24
N GLY A 116 27.49 14.53 -4.96
CA GLY A 116 27.98 15.47 -3.94
C GLY A 116 29.50 15.44 -3.81
N ALA A 117 30.10 14.24 -3.72
CA ALA A 117 31.55 14.06 -3.64
C ALA A 117 32.27 14.57 -4.91
N LEU A 118 31.76 14.24 -6.10
CA LEU A 118 32.30 14.76 -7.36
C LEU A 118 32.25 16.28 -7.39
N GLN A 119 31.15 16.89 -6.95
CA GLN A 119 31.03 18.34 -6.88
C GLN A 119 32.02 18.98 -5.89
N LEU A 120 32.24 18.36 -4.73
CA LEU A 120 33.27 18.80 -3.79
C LEU A 120 34.66 18.73 -4.45
N LEU A 121 35.00 17.62 -5.10
CA LEU A 121 36.30 17.44 -5.76
C LEU A 121 36.52 18.47 -6.88
N LEU A 122 35.48 18.76 -7.69
CA LEU A 122 35.55 19.77 -8.75
C LEU A 122 35.61 21.21 -8.21
N SER A 123 35.11 21.46 -6.99
CA SER A 123 35.18 22.78 -6.34
C SER A 123 36.57 23.12 -5.79
N LEU A 124 37.38 22.11 -5.42
CA LEU A 124 38.72 22.30 -4.85
C LEU A 124 39.66 23.11 -5.77
N PRO A 125 39.86 22.77 -7.06
CA PRO A 125 40.79 23.49 -7.92
C PRO A 125 40.23 24.83 -8.43
N THR A 126 38.90 25.00 -8.43
CA THR A 126 38.24 26.18 -9.01
C THR A 126 38.00 27.28 -7.98
N GLY A 127 38.24 27.03 -6.69
CA GLY A 127 37.92 27.97 -5.60
C GLY A 127 36.43 28.33 -5.54
N SER A 128 35.58 27.55 -6.22
CA SER A 128 34.15 27.82 -6.35
C SER A 128 33.39 27.41 -5.09
N TYR A 129 32.22 28.00 -4.90
CA TYR A 129 31.40 27.78 -3.71
C TYR A 129 31.00 26.30 -3.56
N VAL A 130 31.40 25.69 -2.45
CA VAL A 130 31.16 24.29 -2.05
C VAL A 130 29.68 24.00 -1.72
N GLY A 131 28.84 25.04 -1.72
CA GLY A 131 27.53 25.05 -1.05
C GLY A 131 26.52 24.01 -1.54
N THR A 132 26.63 23.52 -2.77
CA THR A 132 25.69 22.54 -3.34
C THR A 132 26.13 21.08 -3.15
N GLY A 133 27.42 20.82 -2.94
CA GLY A 133 27.94 19.45 -2.73
C GLY A 133 27.54 18.86 -1.38
N LEU A 134 27.62 19.66 -0.30
CA LEU A 134 27.29 19.21 1.05
C LEU A 134 25.80 18.79 1.21
N PRO A 135 24.81 19.55 0.72
CA PRO A 135 23.41 19.13 0.74
C PRO A 135 23.16 17.82 -0.02
N LEU A 136 23.83 17.60 -1.17
CA LEU A 136 23.71 16.35 -1.92
C LEU A 136 24.28 15.17 -1.15
N MET A 137 25.43 15.34 -0.48
CA MET A 137 25.97 14.30 0.39
C MET A 137 25.05 13.99 1.57
N ALA A 138 24.51 15.02 2.23
CA ALA A 138 23.55 14.86 3.31
C ALA A 138 22.28 14.13 2.86
N LEU A 139 21.78 14.44 1.66
CA LEU A 139 20.67 13.74 1.04
C LEU A 139 21.01 12.28 0.75
N GLY A 140 22.23 11.99 0.27
CA GLY A 140 22.74 10.64 0.09
C GLY A 140 22.76 9.83 1.40
N VAL A 141 23.28 10.42 2.48
CA VAL A 141 23.28 9.81 3.82
C VAL A 141 21.85 9.53 4.30
N LEU A 142 20.92 10.49 4.11
CA LEU A 142 19.51 10.30 4.45
C LEU A 142 18.90 9.08 3.74
N TRP A 143 19.16 8.94 2.43
CA TRP A 143 18.70 7.79 1.65
C TRP A 143 19.28 6.46 2.14
N PHE A 144 20.55 6.43 2.54
CA PHE A 144 21.14 5.24 3.16
C PHE A 144 20.51 4.90 4.51
N VAL A 145 20.19 5.90 5.33
CA VAL A 145 19.47 5.66 6.60
C VAL A 145 18.08 5.06 6.34
N ILE A 146 17.33 5.61 5.36
CA ILE A 146 16.04 5.08 4.90
C ILE A 146 16.19 3.62 4.43
N ALA A 147 17.20 3.33 3.62
CA ALA A 147 17.46 2.00 3.07
C ALA A 147 17.80 0.99 4.18
N ALA A 148 18.70 1.35 5.09
CA ALA A 148 19.12 0.52 6.21
C ALA A 148 17.96 0.23 7.17
N ARG A 149 17.14 1.24 7.50
CA ARG A 149 15.94 1.06 8.33
C ARG A 149 14.93 0.13 7.66
N THR A 150 14.68 0.30 6.37
CA THR A 150 13.78 -0.56 5.60
C THR A 150 14.29 -2.00 5.55
N ALA A 151 15.59 -2.18 5.30
CA ALA A 151 16.22 -3.50 5.29
C ALA A 151 16.14 -4.19 6.66
N ALA A 152 16.38 -3.46 7.75
CA ALA A 152 16.28 -3.98 9.10
C ALA A 152 14.86 -4.48 9.43
N VAL A 153 13.82 -3.75 9.01
CA VAL A 153 12.42 -4.20 9.17
C VAL A 153 12.17 -5.51 8.42
N ARG A 154 12.70 -5.64 7.20
CA ARG A 154 12.52 -6.84 6.36
C ARG A 154 13.35 -8.02 6.81
N ALA A 155 14.43 -7.78 7.55
CA ALA A 155 15.28 -8.83 8.12
C ALA A 155 14.64 -9.50 9.34
N VAL A 156 13.57 -8.94 9.91
CA VAL A 156 12.81 -9.59 10.98
C VAL A 156 12.24 -10.92 10.44
N PRO A 157 12.44 -12.06 11.15
CA PRO A 157 11.92 -13.36 10.71
C PRO A 157 10.42 -13.35 10.47
N ALA A 158 9.95 -14.24 9.60
CA ALA A 158 8.51 -14.42 9.35
C ALA A 158 7.78 -14.75 10.67
N PRO A 159 6.53 -14.28 10.83
CA PRO A 159 5.77 -14.57 12.04
C PRO A 159 5.48 -16.08 12.16
N LEU A 160 5.55 -16.60 13.37
CA LEU A 160 5.23 -18.00 13.69
C LEU A 160 3.89 -18.14 14.42
N SER A 161 3.36 -17.03 14.96
CA SER A 161 2.07 -17.01 15.63
C SER A 161 0.93 -16.88 14.63
N SER A 162 -0.31 -17.08 15.08
CA SER A 162 -1.50 -16.72 14.29
C SER A 162 -1.62 -15.20 14.13
N PRO A 163 -2.30 -14.71 13.07
CA PRO A 163 -2.67 -13.32 12.95
C PRO A 163 -3.52 -12.85 14.13
N VAL A 164 -3.28 -11.62 14.57
CA VAL A 164 -4.10 -10.89 15.52
C VAL A 164 -5.18 -10.12 14.75
N HIS A 165 -6.35 -9.96 15.34
CA HIS A 165 -7.49 -9.25 14.75
C HIS A 165 -7.91 -8.05 15.61
N PRO A 166 -7.13 -6.94 15.61
CA PRO A 166 -7.44 -5.78 16.43
C PRO A 166 -8.73 -5.09 15.96
N ASP A 167 -9.61 -4.74 16.88
CA ASP A 167 -10.88 -4.07 16.53
C ASP A 167 -10.66 -2.73 15.85
N LEU A 168 -9.55 -2.05 16.19
CA LEU A 168 -9.14 -0.79 15.60
C LEU A 168 -8.96 -0.85 14.07
N VAL A 169 -8.61 -2.02 13.52
CA VAL A 169 -8.37 -2.22 12.08
C VAL A 169 -9.52 -2.90 11.36
N ARG A 170 -10.61 -3.21 12.05
CA ARG A 170 -11.76 -3.85 11.42
C ARG A 170 -12.49 -2.86 10.50
N PRO A 171 -13.10 -3.34 9.41
CA PRO A 171 -13.19 -4.75 9.04
C PRO A 171 -11.91 -5.26 8.35
N LEU A 172 -11.56 -6.51 8.63
CA LEU A 172 -10.43 -7.19 8.01
C LEU A 172 -10.79 -7.74 6.62
N PRO A 173 -9.79 -7.98 5.76
CA PRO A 173 -10.02 -8.68 4.50
C PRO A 173 -10.68 -10.04 4.75
N GLY A 174 -11.79 -10.32 4.07
CA GLY A 174 -12.55 -11.56 4.23
C GLY A 174 -13.68 -11.49 5.26
N GLU A 175 -13.73 -10.48 6.13
CA GLU A 175 -14.86 -10.31 7.06
C GLU A 175 -16.12 -9.91 6.30
N GLN A 176 -17.20 -10.67 6.51
CA GLN A 176 -18.51 -10.45 5.91
C GLN A 176 -19.49 -10.02 7.00
N GLU A 177 -20.14 -8.87 6.78
CA GLU A 177 -21.18 -8.32 7.65
C GLU A 177 -22.57 -8.39 6.98
N GLY A 178 -22.61 -8.44 5.64
CA GLY A 178 -23.84 -8.51 4.87
C GLY A 178 -23.66 -9.16 3.49
N PRO A 179 -24.74 -9.30 2.72
CA PRO A 179 -24.69 -9.86 1.37
C PRO A 179 -23.83 -8.97 0.45
N GLY A 180 -23.24 -9.59 -0.57
CA GLY A 180 -22.39 -8.88 -1.54
C GLY A 180 -21.02 -8.47 -0.97
N ALA A 181 -20.54 -9.09 0.11
CA ALA A 181 -19.17 -8.88 0.57
C ALA A 181 -18.15 -9.34 -0.49
N GLY A 182 -17.09 -8.56 -0.72
CA GLY A 182 -16.12 -8.88 -1.76
C GLY A 182 -15.09 -7.80 -2.05
N TRP A 183 -14.19 -8.11 -2.98
CA TRP A 183 -13.23 -7.15 -3.52
C TRP A 183 -13.81 -6.41 -4.71
N TYR A 184 -13.93 -5.10 -4.60
CA TYR A 184 -14.47 -4.25 -5.66
C TYR A 184 -13.41 -3.31 -6.22
N PRO A 185 -13.40 -3.08 -7.56
CA PRO A 185 -12.44 -2.17 -8.18
C PRO A 185 -12.70 -0.72 -7.74
N VAL A 186 -11.66 -0.05 -7.23
CA VAL A 186 -11.68 1.39 -6.94
C VAL A 186 -10.87 2.16 -7.98
N THR A 187 -9.86 1.52 -8.56
CA THR A 187 -9.10 2.03 -9.70
C THR A 187 -8.76 0.88 -10.63
N ARG A 188 -8.19 1.16 -11.81
CA ARG A 188 -7.71 0.13 -12.75
C ARG A 188 -6.63 -0.79 -12.16
N ALA A 189 -5.95 -0.36 -11.09
CA ALA A 189 -4.82 -1.09 -10.51
C ALA A 189 -5.08 -1.57 -9.07
N ALA A 190 -6.26 -1.30 -8.51
CA ALA A 190 -6.53 -1.54 -7.11
C ALA A 190 -8.00 -1.87 -6.84
N THR A 191 -8.22 -2.91 -6.04
CA THR A 191 -9.53 -3.26 -5.47
C THR A 191 -9.54 -2.98 -3.97
N ARG A 192 -10.72 -2.84 -3.38
CA ARG A 192 -10.92 -2.61 -1.94
C ARG A 192 -11.97 -3.57 -1.42
N TRP A 193 -11.79 -4.03 -0.18
CA TRP A 193 -12.72 -4.97 0.43
C TRP A 193 -13.96 -4.24 0.95
N TRP A 194 -15.13 -4.72 0.56
CA TRP A 194 -16.46 -4.32 1.03
C TRP A 194 -17.06 -5.46 1.86
N THR A 195 -17.59 -5.17 3.04
CA THR A 195 -18.11 -6.20 3.96
C THR A 195 -19.56 -6.61 3.68
N GLY A 196 -20.24 -5.95 2.74
CA GLY A 196 -21.69 -5.99 2.63
C GLY A 196 -22.39 -4.81 3.33
N ALA A 197 -21.71 -4.13 4.25
CA ALA A 197 -22.25 -2.97 4.97
C ALA A 197 -21.33 -1.74 4.93
N ARG A 198 -20.01 -1.92 4.88
CA ARG A 198 -19.03 -0.82 4.87
C ARG A 198 -17.74 -1.18 4.14
N TRP A 199 -17.02 -0.15 3.70
CA TRP A 199 -15.70 -0.28 3.10
C TRP A 199 -14.63 -0.51 4.16
N SER A 200 -13.72 -1.44 3.88
CA SER A 200 -12.52 -1.62 4.68
C SER A 200 -11.42 -0.62 4.33
N HIS A 201 -10.45 -0.50 5.23
CA HIS A 201 -9.21 0.24 5.02
C HIS A 201 -8.12 -0.63 4.38
N TYR A 202 -8.47 -1.70 3.66
CA TYR A 202 -7.52 -2.56 2.97
C TYR A 202 -7.69 -2.45 1.47
N VAL A 203 -6.57 -2.24 0.79
CA VAL A 203 -6.51 -2.19 -0.66
C VAL A 203 -5.69 -3.36 -1.15
N TRP A 204 -6.19 -4.02 -2.18
CA TRP A 204 -5.45 -5.03 -2.90
C TRP A 204 -4.91 -4.45 -4.21
N THR A 205 -3.60 -4.58 -4.40
CA THR A 205 -2.92 -4.30 -5.66
C THR A 205 -2.10 -5.51 -6.14
N ARG A 206 -1.38 -5.38 -7.25
CA ARG A 206 -0.46 -6.43 -7.73
C ARG A 206 0.60 -6.85 -6.70
N SER A 207 0.92 -5.99 -5.73
CA SER A 207 1.89 -6.33 -4.67
C SER A 207 1.30 -7.17 -3.53
N GLY A 208 -0.03 -7.21 -3.40
CA GLY A 208 -0.71 -7.84 -2.29
C GLY A 208 -1.74 -6.94 -1.62
N ILE A 209 -2.25 -7.42 -0.48
CA ILE A 209 -3.20 -6.71 0.37
C ILE A 209 -2.42 -5.83 1.34
N ARG A 210 -2.79 -4.55 1.43
CA ARG A 210 -2.14 -3.59 2.31
C ARG A 210 -3.13 -2.68 3.03
N PRO A 211 -2.83 -2.32 4.29
CA PRO A 211 -3.63 -1.36 5.03
C PRO A 211 -3.37 0.08 4.57
N VAL A 212 -4.42 0.91 4.55
CA VAL A 212 -4.36 2.33 4.16
C VAL A 212 -4.89 3.28 5.26
N PHE A 213 -4.78 2.90 6.54
CA PHE A 213 -5.22 3.73 7.68
C PHE A 213 -4.56 5.11 7.76
N HIS A 214 -3.37 5.26 7.18
CA HIS A 214 -2.59 6.50 7.12
C HIS A 214 -2.98 7.43 5.95
N ALA A 215 -4.05 7.09 5.20
CA ALA A 215 -4.50 7.82 4.01
C ALA A 215 -4.62 9.33 4.22
N HIS A 216 -5.25 9.77 5.31
CA HIS A 216 -5.45 11.20 5.58
C HIS A 216 -4.11 11.94 5.72
N ARG A 217 -3.22 11.42 6.59
CA ARG A 217 -1.89 12.00 6.81
C ARG A 217 -1.04 11.96 5.53
N ALA A 218 -1.10 10.87 4.78
CA ALA A 218 -0.38 10.73 3.52
C ALA A 218 -0.82 11.77 2.49
N ILE A 219 -2.13 12.03 2.35
CA ILE A 219 -2.66 13.06 1.45
C ILE A 219 -2.20 14.46 1.87
N VAL A 220 -2.17 14.76 3.17
CA VAL A 220 -1.68 16.05 3.69
C VAL A 220 -0.19 16.23 3.38
N ILE A 221 0.64 15.24 3.69
CA ILE A 221 2.07 15.26 3.39
C ILE A 221 2.30 15.43 1.88
N LEU A 222 1.59 14.66 1.06
CA LEU A 222 1.71 14.74 -0.39
C LEU A 222 1.36 16.13 -0.93
N ARG A 223 0.31 16.78 -0.40
CA ARG A 223 -0.04 18.16 -0.77
C ARG A 223 1.06 19.14 -0.39
N VAL A 224 1.62 19.03 0.82
CA VAL A 224 2.73 19.90 1.26
C VAL A 224 3.93 19.72 0.34
N VAL A 225 4.33 18.48 0.03
CA VAL A 225 5.46 18.20 -0.87
C VAL A 225 5.21 18.77 -2.27
N VAL A 226 4.01 18.59 -2.83
CA VAL A 226 3.63 19.17 -4.13
C VAL A 226 3.77 20.69 -4.11
N TRP A 227 3.29 21.38 -3.07
CA TRP A 227 3.41 22.84 -2.97
C TRP A 227 4.85 23.32 -2.76
N VAL A 228 5.66 22.59 -1.99
CA VAL A 228 7.09 22.90 -1.84
C VAL A 228 7.80 22.78 -3.19
N MET A 229 7.54 21.71 -3.94
CA MET A 229 8.12 21.52 -5.28
C MET A 229 7.72 22.62 -6.26
N PHE A 230 6.46 23.07 -6.22
CA PHE A 230 5.99 24.21 -6.99
C PHE A 230 6.75 25.50 -6.62
N GLY A 231 6.90 25.77 -5.32
CA GLY A 231 7.65 26.94 -4.83
C GLY A 231 9.12 26.93 -5.31
N LEU A 232 9.79 25.77 -5.23
CA LEU A 232 11.16 25.61 -5.73
C LEU A 232 11.27 25.83 -7.24
N ALA A 233 10.30 25.32 -8.02
CA ALA A 233 10.24 25.54 -9.46
C ALA A 233 10.10 27.04 -9.79
N LEU A 234 9.18 27.73 -9.11
CA LEU A 234 8.94 29.16 -9.31
C LEU A 234 10.18 29.99 -8.95
N LEU A 235 10.84 29.68 -7.84
CA LEU A 235 12.08 30.35 -7.41
C LEU A 235 13.21 30.15 -8.42
N GLY A 236 13.41 28.93 -8.92
CA GLY A 236 14.43 28.64 -9.93
C GLY A 236 14.18 29.38 -11.24
N ILE A 237 12.93 29.38 -11.73
CA ILE A 237 12.55 30.07 -12.98
C ILE A 237 12.69 31.58 -12.83
N ALA A 238 12.07 32.17 -11.80
CA ALA A 238 12.10 33.61 -11.59
C ALA A 238 13.53 34.11 -11.29
N GLY A 239 14.27 33.39 -10.44
CA GLY A 239 15.65 33.70 -10.13
C GLY A 239 16.55 33.63 -11.37
N GLY A 240 16.38 32.59 -12.20
CA GLY A 240 17.11 32.47 -13.46
C GLY A 240 16.84 33.63 -14.43
N ILE A 241 15.57 34.01 -14.59
CA ILE A 241 15.18 35.16 -15.44
C ILE A 241 15.77 36.47 -14.92
N VAL A 242 15.65 36.74 -13.62
CA VAL A 242 16.18 37.97 -12.99
C VAL A 242 17.69 38.05 -13.15
N LEU A 243 18.42 36.96 -12.89
CA LEU A 243 19.86 36.92 -13.07
C LEU A 243 20.23 37.23 -14.53
N MET A 244 19.62 36.56 -15.51
CA MET A 244 19.92 36.84 -16.91
C MET A 244 19.60 38.30 -17.32
N ALA A 245 18.53 38.89 -16.79
CA ALA A 245 18.18 40.28 -17.04
C ALA A 245 19.20 41.27 -16.42
N MET A 246 19.84 40.89 -15.31
CA MET A 246 20.89 41.67 -14.64
C MET A 246 22.29 41.43 -15.22
N ALA A 247 22.44 40.52 -16.19
CA ALA A 247 23.73 40.10 -16.74
C ALA A 247 24.26 40.84 -17.99
N PRO A 248 23.86 42.08 -18.39
CA PRO A 248 24.46 42.71 -19.58
C PRO A 248 26.00 42.78 -19.50
N GLY A 249 26.67 42.03 -20.37
CA GLY A 249 28.14 41.97 -20.44
C GLY A 249 28.82 40.99 -19.48
N ASP A 250 28.06 40.29 -18.61
CA ASP A 250 28.61 39.28 -17.70
C ASP A 250 28.22 37.85 -18.14
N PRO A 251 29.13 37.11 -18.80
CA PRO A 251 28.85 35.75 -19.27
C PRO A 251 28.67 34.76 -18.12
N THR A 252 29.31 35.00 -16.96
CA THR A 252 29.19 34.14 -15.78
C THR A 252 27.79 34.26 -15.18
N LEU A 253 27.29 35.49 -15.00
CA LEU A 253 25.97 35.72 -14.44
C LEU A 253 24.86 35.25 -15.39
N THR A 254 25.05 35.41 -16.70
CA THR A 254 24.18 34.83 -17.73
C THR A 254 24.13 33.29 -17.64
N PHE A 255 25.29 32.64 -17.53
CA PHE A 255 25.38 31.18 -17.42
C PHE A 255 24.71 30.67 -16.13
N VAL A 256 24.97 31.30 -14.99
CA VAL A 256 24.32 30.95 -13.70
C VAL A 256 22.80 31.11 -13.80
N GLY A 257 22.33 32.20 -14.40
CA GLY A 257 20.91 32.43 -14.63
C GLY A 257 20.26 31.37 -15.52
N ALA A 258 20.93 30.96 -16.61
CA ALA A 258 20.47 29.89 -17.49
C ALA A 258 20.40 28.53 -16.77
N VAL A 259 21.42 28.19 -15.97
CA VAL A 259 21.42 26.96 -15.15
C VAL A 259 20.27 26.98 -14.14
N ALA A 260 20.07 28.09 -13.43
CA ALA A 260 18.97 28.23 -12.48
C ALA A 260 17.60 28.07 -13.16
N LEU A 261 17.42 28.65 -14.35
CA LEU A 261 16.20 28.50 -15.15
C LEU A 261 15.97 27.03 -15.55
N ILE A 262 16.99 26.34 -16.06
CA ILE A 262 16.88 24.91 -16.43
C ILE A 262 16.50 24.06 -15.22
N ILE A 263 17.14 24.29 -14.07
CA ILE A 263 16.80 23.61 -12.82
C ILE A 263 15.33 23.88 -12.46
N GLY A 264 14.90 25.15 -12.50
CA GLY A 264 13.51 25.53 -12.25
C GLY A 264 12.50 24.81 -13.16
N LEU A 265 12.82 24.67 -14.46
CA LEU A 265 12.00 23.93 -15.42
C LEU A 265 11.93 22.42 -15.12
N VAL A 266 13.05 21.81 -14.70
CA VAL A 266 13.07 20.41 -14.26
C VAL A 266 12.20 20.21 -13.02
N PHE A 267 12.27 21.13 -12.05
CA PHE A 267 11.39 21.12 -10.88
C PHE A 267 9.91 21.31 -11.27
N ALA A 268 9.61 22.16 -12.26
CA ALA A 268 8.24 22.34 -12.76
C ALA A 268 7.71 21.05 -13.40
N LEU A 269 8.51 20.36 -14.21
CA LEU A 269 8.15 19.06 -14.77
C LEU A 269 7.93 18.01 -13.67
N ALA A 270 8.83 17.93 -12.69
CA ALA A 270 8.67 17.04 -11.56
C ALA A 270 7.38 17.34 -10.77
N TRP A 271 7.06 18.61 -10.56
CA TRP A 271 5.81 19.04 -9.93
C TRP A 271 4.57 18.57 -10.71
N VAL A 272 4.53 18.72 -12.03
CA VAL A 272 3.42 18.24 -12.88
C VAL A 272 3.26 16.72 -12.75
N LEU A 273 4.36 15.96 -12.82
CA LEU A 273 4.33 14.52 -12.65
C LEU A 273 3.83 14.12 -11.24
N MET A 274 4.26 14.83 -10.21
CA MET A 274 3.80 14.61 -8.85
C MET A 274 2.31 14.94 -8.67
N LEU A 275 1.78 15.96 -9.35
CA LEU A 275 0.35 16.27 -9.33
C LEU A 275 -0.47 15.14 -9.95
N ILE A 276 -0.06 14.61 -11.10
CA ILE A 276 -0.74 13.48 -11.77
C ILE A 276 -0.71 12.23 -10.85
N SER A 277 0.45 11.95 -10.25
CA SER A 277 0.60 10.87 -9.28
C SER A 277 -0.28 11.09 -8.04
N ALA A 278 -0.32 12.31 -7.51
CA ALA A 278 -1.10 12.66 -6.31
C ALA A 278 -2.60 12.53 -6.53
N GLN A 279 -3.11 12.86 -7.72
CA GLN A 279 -4.50 12.62 -8.08
C GLN A 279 -4.82 11.12 -8.07
N THR A 280 -3.93 10.31 -8.64
CA THR A 280 -4.09 8.85 -8.68
C THR A 280 -4.04 8.25 -7.28
N GLN A 281 -3.09 8.66 -6.45
CA GLN A 281 -2.96 8.20 -5.05
C GLN A 281 -4.14 8.66 -4.19
N THR A 282 -4.62 9.89 -4.36
CA THR A 282 -5.77 10.41 -3.59
C THR A 282 -7.02 9.58 -3.85
N ARG A 283 -7.27 9.18 -5.10
CA ARG A 283 -8.38 8.28 -5.46
C ARG A 283 -8.23 6.91 -4.81
N LEU A 284 -7.00 6.36 -4.79
CA LEU A 284 -6.73 5.08 -4.17
C LEU A 284 -6.88 5.12 -2.65
N LEU A 285 -6.48 6.21 -2.00
CA LEU A 285 -6.44 6.34 -0.54
C LEU A 285 -7.80 6.69 0.07
N ARG A 286 -8.64 7.47 -0.63
CA ARG A 286 -9.99 7.80 -0.16
C ARG A 286 -10.89 6.57 -0.16
N LEU A 287 -11.70 6.45 0.88
CA LEU A 287 -12.80 5.49 0.91
C LEU A 287 -13.88 5.97 -0.07
N PRO A 288 -14.45 5.07 -0.89
CA PRO A 288 -15.68 5.39 -1.60
C PRO A 288 -16.79 5.69 -0.58
N ALA A 289 -17.63 6.69 -0.87
CA ALA A 289 -18.75 7.06 0.01
C ALA A 289 -19.94 6.11 -0.15
N ASP A 290 -20.17 5.67 -1.39
CA ASP A 290 -21.32 4.85 -1.76
C ASP A 290 -20.98 3.36 -1.72
N PRO A 291 -21.98 2.48 -1.48
CA PRO A 291 -21.80 1.04 -1.64
C PRO A 291 -21.41 0.69 -3.09
N PRO A 292 -20.69 -0.43 -3.31
CA PRO A 292 -20.35 -0.86 -4.64
C PRO A 292 -21.61 -1.19 -5.45
N THR A 293 -21.64 -0.79 -6.71
CA THR A 293 -22.67 -1.26 -7.65
C THR A 293 -22.46 -2.76 -7.91
N PRO A 294 -23.51 -3.59 -7.83
CA PRO A 294 -23.43 -5.00 -8.21
C PRO A 294 -22.82 -5.13 -9.60
N GLN A 295 -21.84 -6.01 -9.78
CA GLN A 295 -21.36 -6.36 -11.11
C GLN A 295 -22.48 -7.17 -11.77
N ALA A 296 -23.09 -6.60 -12.80
CA ALA A 296 -24.09 -7.27 -13.63
C ALA A 296 -23.47 -8.42 -14.43
#